data_AF-A0A9P1IT46-F1
#
_entry.id   AF-A0A9P1IT46-F1
#
_cell.length_a   1.000
_cell.length_b   1.000
_cell.length_c   1.000
_cell.angle_alpha   90.00
_cell.angle_beta   90.00
_cell.angle_gamma   90.00
#
_symmetry.space_group_name_H-M   'P 1'
#
loop_
_entity.id
_entity.type
_entity.pdbx_description
1 polymer ?
#
loop_
_entity_poly.entity_id
_entity_poly.type
_entity_poly.pdbx_seq_one_letter_code
_entity_poly.pdbx_strand_id
1 'polypeptide(L)'
;MDLLLHIWLFYGVITVLLMLFLIVIFGKNKRFNNSFYRIAQCNLVLNLFCYFNSWIHRLAQRPSTGNLLQNIPRQILVITSYTMPFALQSQSLSIVLLCFYRYSLLLKIWNFSRFWAKWYILVYFGLILSSIAIILPISFTFFPLTYDESVGYYISDPYYLQNYRYNFGRYLWYCCMIYLLVITTLGLLTLYKLRKRFAHHHSSNDPRTRDMMKRVTLIVTINSLLTLIL
;
A
#
# COMPACT_ATOMS: atom_id res chain seq x y z
N MET A 1 12.30 23.44 12.93
CA MET A 1 11.67 22.33 12.19
C MET A 1 11.26 21.24 13.16
N ASP A 2 10.07 20.69 13.01
CA ASP A 2 9.49 19.73 13.96
C ASP A 2 10.29 18.42 13.98
N LEU A 3 10.68 17.94 15.17
CA LEU A 3 11.35 16.63 15.38
C LEU A 3 10.58 15.49 14.69
N LEU A 4 9.25 15.56 14.73
CA LEU A 4 8.33 14.61 14.09
C LEU A 4 8.55 14.51 12.57
N LEU A 5 8.84 15.62 11.90
CA LEU A 5 9.07 15.65 10.45
C LEU A 5 10.37 14.93 10.08
N HIS A 6 11.42 15.11 10.88
CA HIS A 6 12.71 14.43 10.66
C HIS A 6 12.59 12.92 10.84
N ILE A 7 11.91 12.48 11.91
CA ILE A 7 11.68 11.05 12.17
C ILE A 7 10.89 10.42 11.01
N TRP A 8 9.85 11.10 10.54
CA TRP A 8 9.01 10.62 9.45
C TRP A 8 9.76 10.56 8.11
N LEU A 9 10.54 11.60 7.78
CA LEU A 9 11.38 11.60 6.57
C LEU A 9 12.42 10.49 6.62
N PHE A 10 13.10 10.33 7.76
CA PHE A 10 14.11 9.29 7.94
C PHE A 10 13.52 7.89 7.78
N TYR A 11 12.39 7.61 8.44
CA TYR A 11 11.66 6.37 8.27
C TYR A 11 11.24 6.12 6.81
N GLY A 12 10.78 7.18 6.13
CA GLY A 12 10.36 7.09 4.74
C GLY A 12 11.49 6.76 3.78
N VAL A 13 12.65 7.41 3.94
CA VAL A 13 13.85 7.13 3.14
C VAL A 13 14.28 5.67 3.33
N ILE A 14 14.36 5.20 4.57
CA ILE A 14 14.72 3.79 4.86
C ILE A 14 13.74 2.83 4.18
N THR A 15 12.45 3.11 4.27
CA THR A 15 11.41 2.27 3.67
C THR A 15 11.52 2.21 2.15
N VAL A 16 11.77 3.35 1.50
CA VAL A 16 11.99 3.42 0.04
C VAL A 16 13.23 2.64 -0.37
N LEU A 17 14.35 2.82 0.34
CA LEU A 17 15.59 2.08 0.06
C LEU A 17 15.38 0.56 0.21
N LEU A 18 14.67 0.14 1.25
CA LEU A 18 14.33 -1.27 1.47
C LEU A 18 13.44 -1.83 0.36
N MET A 19 12.41 -1.09 -0.07
CA MET A 19 11.53 -1.51 -1.17
C MET A 19 12.30 -1.66 -2.48
N LEU A 20 13.16 -0.69 -2.83
CA LEU A 20 14.02 -0.75 -4.01
C LEU A 20 14.97 -1.95 -3.97
N PHE A 21 15.61 -2.17 -2.82
CA PHE A 21 16.49 -3.32 -2.60
C PHE A 21 15.77 -4.65 -2.81
N LEU A 22 14.56 -4.82 -2.26
CA LEU A 22 13.74 -6.02 -2.42
C LEU A 22 13.29 -6.22 -3.88
N ILE A 23 12.90 -5.15 -4.58
CA ILE A 23 12.52 -5.21 -6.00
C ILE A 23 13.70 -5.75 -6.83
N VAL A 24 14.90 -5.22 -6.63
CA VAL A 24 16.11 -5.66 -7.35
C VAL A 24 16.46 -7.11 -7.04
N ILE A 25 16.42 -7.51 -5.77
CA ILE A 25 16.73 -8.88 -5.36
C ILE A 25 15.77 -9.89 -5.98
N PHE A 26 14.47 -9.63 -5.89
CA PHE A 26 13.47 -10.52 -6.46
C PHE A 26 13.55 -10.57 -7.99
N GLY A 27 14.06 -9.51 -8.64
CA GLY A 27 14.10 -9.41 -10.10
C GLY A 27 15.33 -10.07 -10.71
N LYS A 28 16.49 -9.94 -10.07
CA LYS A 28 17.76 -10.45 -10.62
C LYS A 28 18.05 -11.91 -10.25
N ASN A 29 17.55 -12.39 -9.12
CA ASN A 29 17.95 -13.70 -8.61
C ASN A 29 17.02 -14.82 -9.10
N LYS A 30 17.57 -15.78 -9.86
CA LYS A 30 16.84 -16.97 -10.37
C LYS A 30 16.20 -17.80 -9.25
N ARG A 31 16.71 -17.74 -8.01
CA ARG A 31 16.10 -18.39 -6.83
C ARG A 31 14.70 -17.86 -6.50
N PHE A 32 14.35 -16.66 -6.93
CA PHE A 32 13.06 -16.02 -6.64
C PHE A 32 12.09 -16.03 -7.83
N ASN A 33 12.25 -16.94 -8.80
CA ASN A 33 11.38 -17.00 -9.99
C ASN A 33 9.94 -17.53 -9.73
N ASN A 34 9.58 -17.79 -8.47
CA ASN A 34 8.23 -18.27 -8.12
C ASN A 34 7.18 -17.16 -8.31
N SER A 35 5.95 -17.55 -8.66
CA SER A 35 4.82 -16.62 -8.87
C SER A 35 4.54 -15.73 -7.66
N PHE A 36 4.88 -16.19 -6.46
CA PHE A 36 4.78 -15.39 -5.23
C PHE A 36 5.64 -14.13 -5.27
N TYR A 37 6.91 -14.25 -5.65
CA TYR A 37 7.84 -13.13 -5.64
C TYR A 37 7.48 -12.12 -6.73
N ARG A 38 6.97 -12.57 -7.89
CA ARG A 38 6.47 -11.68 -8.95
C ARG A 38 5.30 -10.82 -8.44
N ILE A 39 4.34 -11.44 -7.74
CA ILE A 39 3.21 -10.71 -7.14
C ILE A 39 3.68 -9.77 -6.03
N ALA A 40 4.63 -10.20 -5.20
CA ALA A 40 5.22 -9.35 -4.17
C ALA A 40 5.99 -8.15 -4.77
N GLN A 41 6.66 -8.33 -5.91
CA GLN A 41 7.32 -7.25 -6.64
C GLN A 41 6.32 -6.24 -7.18
N CYS A 42 5.24 -6.69 -7.83
CA CYS A 42 4.18 -5.80 -8.29
C CYS A 42 3.60 -4.98 -7.13
N ASN A 43 3.38 -5.61 -5.97
CA ASN A 43 2.93 -4.91 -4.76
C ASN A 43 3.95 -3.87 -4.28
N LEU A 44 5.25 -4.22 -4.26
CA LEU A 44 6.31 -3.29 -3.84
C LEU A 44 6.44 -2.10 -4.81
N VAL A 45 6.35 -2.34 -6.11
CA VAL A 45 6.39 -1.28 -7.14
C VAL A 45 5.20 -0.36 -6.99
N LEU A 46 3.98 -0.91 -6.85
CA LEU A 46 2.77 -0.11 -6.64
C LEU A 46 2.87 0.72 -5.35
N ASN A 47 3.32 0.09 -4.25
CA ASN A 47 3.51 0.77 -2.97
C ASN A 47 4.53 1.89 -3.07
N LEU A 48 5.62 1.71 -3.82
CA LEU A 48 6.61 2.76 -4.04
C LEU A 48 6.01 3.99 -4.73
N PHE A 49 5.22 3.79 -5.79
CA PHE A 49 4.51 4.89 -6.47
C PHE A 49 3.50 5.59 -5.55
N CYS A 50 2.70 4.82 -4.82
CA CYS A 50 1.71 5.34 -3.86
C CYS A 50 2.39 6.11 -2.71
N TYR A 51 3.57 5.63 -2.28
CA TYR A 51 4.36 6.24 -1.22
C TYR A 51 4.88 7.61 -1.64
N PHE A 52 5.50 7.72 -2.82
CA PHE A 52 5.96 9.01 -3.35
C PHE A 52 4.82 10.03 -3.46
N ASN A 53 3.66 9.61 -3.96
CA ASN A 53 2.48 10.47 -4.05
C ASN A 53 2.05 11.01 -2.68
N SER A 54 1.97 10.13 -1.68
CA SER A 54 1.60 10.48 -0.31
C SER A 54 2.64 11.36 0.37
N TRP A 55 3.93 11.14 0.06
CA TRP A 55 5.05 11.91 0.60
C TRP A 55 4.96 13.37 0.18
N ILE A 56 4.78 13.63 -1.12
CA ILE A 56 4.65 14.99 -1.66
C ILE A 56 3.42 15.69 -1.08
N HIS A 57 2.26 15.00 -1.04
CA HIS A 57 1.03 15.58 -0.51
C HIS A 57 1.13 15.95 0.98
N ARG A 58 1.76 15.11 1.82
CA ARG A 58 1.96 15.41 3.25
C ARG A 58 2.96 16.54 3.51
N LEU A 59 4.01 16.64 2.68
CA LEU A 59 4.91 17.78 2.73
C LEU A 59 4.17 19.08 2.39
N ALA A 60 3.27 19.04 1.39
CA ALA A 60 2.49 20.20 0.96
C ALA A 60 1.57 20.79 2.04
N GLN A 61 1.13 19.97 3.00
CA GLN A 61 0.21 20.36 4.08
C GLN A 61 0.91 20.91 5.32
N ARG A 62 2.24 20.83 5.42
CA ARG A 62 2.97 21.30 6.61
C ARG A 62 3.48 22.73 6.41
N PRO A 63 3.30 23.62 7.41
CA PRO A 63 3.77 25.00 7.32
C PRO A 63 5.30 25.10 7.32
N SER A 64 6.00 24.14 7.95
CA SER A 64 7.46 24.12 8.09
C SER A 64 8.22 23.74 6.80
N THR A 65 7.51 23.33 5.75
CA THR A 65 8.08 22.85 4.48
C THR A 65 7.91 23.82 3.30
N GLY A 66 7.33 25.02 3.52
CA GLY A 66 7.09 26.01 2.46
C GLY A 66 8.28 26.26 1.54
N ASN A 67 9.49 26.40 2.11
CA ASN A 67 10.72 26.63 1.34
C ASN A 67 11.13 25.44 0.45
N LEU A 68 10.81 24.19 0.83
CA LEU A 68 11.11 22.99 0.04
C LEU A 68 10.11 22.81 -1.12
N LEU A 69 8.90 23.35 -0.98
CA LEU A 69 7.82 23.22 -1.95
C LEU A 69 7.76 24.37 -2.97
N GLN A 70 8.43 25.49 -2.74
CA GLN A 70 8.50 26.62 -3.68
C GLN A 70 8.99 26.21 -5.08
N ASN A 71 9.88 25.20 -5.15
CA ASN A 71 10.41 24.70 -6.42
C ASN A 71 9.51 23.66 -7.11
N ILE A 72 8.45 23.19 -6.46
CA ILE A 72 7.54 22.19 -7.02
C ILE A 72 6.41 22.91 -7.77
N PRO A 73 6.23 22.66 -9.08
CA PRO A 73 5.18 23.32 -9.84
C PRO A 73 3.79 22.94 -9.30
N ARG A 74 2.91 23.94 -9.23
CA ARG A 74 1.55 23.83 -8.68
C ARG A 74 0.76 22.67 -9.31
N GLN A 75 0.95 22.39 -10.59
CA GLN A 75 0.26 21.28 -11.27
C GLN A 75 0.55 19.93 -10.60
N ILE A 76 1.78 19.70 -10.13
CA ILE A 76 2.16 18.45 -9.45
C ILE A 76 1.45 18.33 -8.11
N LEU A 77 1.29 19.43 -7.38
CA LEU A 77 0.61 19.45 -6.09
C LEU A 77 -0.90 19.20 -6.22
N VAL A 78 -1.50 19.71 -7.29
CA VAL A 78 -2.89 19.42 -7.64
C VAL A 78 -3.05 17.95 -8.02
N ILE A 79 -2.21 17.43 -8.91
CA ILE A 79 -2.24 16.02 -9.34
C ILE A 79 -2.09 15.08 -8.14
N THR A 80 -1.09 15.33 -7.28
CA THR A 80 -0.82 14.48 -6.10
C THR A 80 -1.97 14.45 -5.10
N SER A 81 -2.73 15.53 -5.01
CA SER A 81 -3.94 15.62 -4.19
C SER A 81 -5.08 14.78 -4.77
N TYR A 82 -5.29 14.82 -6.09
CA TYR A 82 -6.31 13.99 -6.75
C TYR A 82 -5.98 12.50 -6.75
N THR A 83 -4.71 12.14 -6.80
CA THR A 83 -4.24 10.76 -6.81
C THR A 83 -4.08 10.16 -5.41
N MET A 84 -4.23 10.93 -4.33
CA MET A 84 -4.10 10.43 -2.95
C MET A 84 -5.15 9.37 -2.60
N PRO A 85 -6.46 9.57 -2.87
CA PRO A 85 -7.47 8.54 -2.64
C PRO A 85 -7.18 7.28 -3.49
N PHE A 86 -6.68 7.47 -4.70
CA PHE A 86 -6.25 6.38 -5.60
C PHE A 86 -5.14 5.56 -4.98
N ALA A 87 -4.09 6.23 -4.49
CA ALA A 87 -2.97 5.58 -3.84
C ALA A 87 -3.43 4.70 -2.64
N LEU A 88 -4.36 5.19 -1.83
CA LEU A 88 -4.90 4.43 -0.69
C LEU A 88 -5.65 3.17 -1.15
N GLN A 89 -6.56 3.29 -2.13
CA GLN A 89 -7.37 2.17 -2.62
C GLN A 89 -6.48 1.12 -3.30
N SER A 90 -5.57 1.55 -4.16
CA SER A 90 -4.67 0.65 -4.88
C SER A 90 -3.71 -0.09 -3.94
N GLN A 91 -3.14 0.61 -2.95
CA GLN A 91 -2.26 -0.01 -1.97
C GLN A 91 -3.02 -1.03 -1.10
N SER A 92 -4.23 -0.68 -0.65
CA SER A 92 -5.04 -1.58 0.19
C SER A 92 -5.49 -2.83 -0.55
N LEU A 93 -5.99 -2.68 -1.79
CA LEU A 93 -6.37 -3.81 -2.64
C LEU A 93 -5.18 -4.70 -2.97
N SER A 94 -3.98 -4.12 -3.13
CA SER A 94 -2.76 -4.89 -3.43
C SER A 94 -2.34 -5.76 -2.25
N ILE A 95 -2.51 -5.27 -1.02
CA ILE A 95 -2.29 -6.07 0.21
C ILE A 95 -3.34 -7.18 0.31
N VAL A 96 -4.62 -6.88 0.06
CA VAL A 96 -5.69 -7.90 0.02
C VAL A 96 -5.36 -8.98 -1.00
N LEU A 97 -4.92 -8.59 -2.20
CA LEU A 97 -4.53 -9.51 -3.26
C LEU A 97 -3.37 -10.42 -2.83
N LEU A 98 -2.35 -9.86 -2.18
CA LEU A 98 -1.21 -10.62 -1.67
C LEU A 98 -1.63 -11.62 -0.59
N CYS A 99 -2.51 -11.22 0.34
CA CYS A 99 -3.09 -12.11 1.35
C CYS A 99 -3.92 -13.23 0.70
N PHE A 100 -4.76 -12.88 -0.26
CA PHE A 100 -5.57 -13.84 -1.01
C PHE A 100 -4.70 -14.85 -1.76
N TYR A 101 -3.66 -14.39 -2.47
CA TYR A 101 -2.70 -15.26 -3.15
C TYR A 101 -2.07 -16.28 -2.18
N ARG A 102 -1.59 -15.82 -1.02
CA ARG A 102 -0.98 -16.69 0.00
C ARG A 102 -1.97 -17.75 0.47
N TYR A 103 -3.21 -17.36 0.70
CA TYR A 103 -4.29 -18.27 1.08
C TYR A 103 -4.59 -19.28 -0.04
N SER A 104 -4.70 -18.85 -1.30
CA SER A 104 -4.93 -19.72 -2.46
C SER A 104 -3.81 -20.75 -2.64
N LEU A 105 -2.55 -20.37 -2.39
CA LEU A 105 -1.41 -21.28 -2.50
C LEU A 105 -1.44 -22.40 -1.45
N LEU A 106 -1.95 -22.11 -0.24
CA LEU A 106 -2.13 -23.11 0.81
C LEU A 106 -3.26 -24.10 0.52
N LEU A 107 -4.25 -23.69 -0.27
CA LEU A 107 -5.35 -24.55 -0.69
C LEU A 107 -4.93 -25.65 -1.68
N LYS A 108 -3.72 -25.60 -2.26
CA LYS A 108 -3.16 -26.61 -3.19
C LYS A 108 -4.11 -27.00 -4.34
N ILE A 109 -5.03 -26.13 -4.73
CA ILE A 109 -5.87 -26.37 -5.88
C ILE A 109 -4.97 -26.31 -7.13
N TRP A 110 -4.88 -27.43 -7.84
CA TRP A 110 -3.90 -27.72 -8.92
C TRP A 110 -3.76 -26.61 -9.98
N ASN A 111 -4.80 -25.83 -10.19
CA ASN A 111 -4.83 -24.79 -11.24
C ASN A 111 -4.39 -23.40 -10.77
N PHE A 112 -4.38 -23.09 -9.47
CA PHE A 112 -4.10 -21.71 -9.00
C PHE A 112 -2.65 -21.29 -9.23
N SER A 113 -1.68 -22.18 -9.01
CA SER A 113 -0.26 -21.85 -9.21
C SER A 113 0.04 -21.45 -10.66
N ARG A 114 -0.56 -22.15 -11.63
CA ARG A 114 -0.47 -21.83 -13.06
C ARG A 114 -1.23 -20.55 -13.41
N PHE A 115 -2.43 -20.37 -12.83
CA PHE A 115 -3.23 -19.16 -13.04
C PHE A 115 -2.43 -17.92 -12.65
N TRP A 116 -1.87 -17.88 -11.45
CA TRP A 116 -1.08 -16.74 -10.97
C TRP A 116 0.22 -16.55 -11.74
N ALA A 117 0.85 -17.62 -12.23
CA ALA A 117 2.05 -17.48 -13.05
C ALA A 117 1.78 -16.78 -14.39
N LYS A 118 0.58 -16.99 -14.98
CA LYS A 118 0.20 -16.47 -16.30
C LYS A 118 -0.55 -15.14 -16.23
N TRP A 119 -1.47 -14.97 -15.29
CA TRP A 119 -2.44 -13.88 -15.29
C TRP A 119 -2.16 -12.77 -14.28
N TYR A 120 -1.05 -12.81 -13.52
CA TYR A 120 -0.79 -11.82 -12.47
C TYR A 120 -0.82 -10.36 -12.95
N ILE A 121 -0.28 -10.06 -14.14
CA ILE A 121 -0.30 -8.70 -14.71
C ILE A 121 -1.74 -8.24 -14.93
N LEU A 122 -2.59 -9.10 -15.50
CA LEU A 122 -3.99 -8.78 -15.75
C LEU A 122 -4.79 -8.61 -14.46
N VAL A 123 -4.46 -9.37 -13.41
CA VAL A 123 -5.06 -9.19 -12.08
C VAL A 123 -4.66 -7.84 -11.49
N TYR A 124 -3.40 -7.41 -11.63
CA TYR A 124 -2.96 -6.07 -11.21
C TYR A 124 -3.58 -4.95 -12.05
N PHE A 125 -3.78 -5.17 -13.35
CA PHE A 125 -4.50 -4.22 -14.19
C PHE A 125 -5.97 -4.06 -13.74
N GLY A 126 -6.65 -5.18 -13.45
CA GLY A 126 -8.00 -5.15 -12.88
C GLY A 126 -8.05 -4.45 -11.52
N LEU A 127 -7.00 -4.56 -10.70
CA LEU A 127 -6.87 -3.85 -9.42
C LEU A 127 -6.77 -2.34 -9.61
N ILE A 128 -6.00 -1.87 -10.59
CA ILE A 128 -5.91 -0.45 -10.91
C ILE A 128 -7.28 0.07 -11.34
N LEU A 129 -7.97 -0.65 -12.23
CA LEU A 129 -9.31 -0.29 -12.68
C LEU A 129 -10.33 -0.27 -11.54
N SER A 130 -10.31 -1.26 -10.63
CA SER A 130 -11.21 -1.28 -9.49
C SER A 130 -10.93 -0.13 -8.52
N SER A 131 -9.66 0.23 -8.33
CA SER A 131 -9.27 1.38 -7.52
C SER A 131 -9.84 2.68 -8.08
N ILE A 132 -9.79 2.88 -9.41
CA ILE A 132 -10.38 4.04 -10.09
C ILE A 132 -11.91 4.01 -9.93
N ALA A 133 -12.55 2.86 -10.15
CA ALA A 133 -14.00 2.72 -10.04
C ALA A 133 -14.54 3.04 -8.65
N ILE A 134 -13.80 2.67 -7.59
CA ILE A 134 -14.16 2.96 -6.19
C ILE A 134 -14.14 4.48 -5.90
N ILE A 135 -13.29 5.23 -6.62
CA ILE A 135 -13.08 6.67 -6.38
C ILE A 135 -13.97 7.54 -7.25
N LEU A 136 -14.38 7.05 -8.42
CA LEU A 136 -15.23 7.76 -9.37
C LEU A 136 -16.46 8.45 -8.74
N PRO A 137 -17.18 7.83 -7.76
CA PRO A 137 -18.32 8.46 -7.10
C PRO A 137 -17.96 9.70 -6.26
N ILE A 138 -16.68 9.89 -5.94
CA ILE A 138 -16.18 10.90 -4.99
C ILE A 138 -15.31 11.95 -5.69
N SER A 139 -14.68 11.60 -6.82
CA SER A 139 -13.80 12.50 -7.59
C SER A 139 -14.49 13.77 -8.07
N PHE A 140 -15.82 13.78 -8.18
CA PHE A 140 -16.61 14.97 -8.54
C PHE A 140 -16.68 16.05 -7.43
N THR A 141 -16.05 15.85 -6.28
CA THR A 141 -16.16 16.75 -5.11
C THR A 141 -14.83 17.27 -4.55
N PHE A 142 -13.71 17.04 -5.24
CA PHE A 142 -12.37 17.41 -4.74
C PHE A 142 -11.92 18.83 -5.15
N PHE A 143 -11.55 19.63 -4.16
CA PHE A 143 -11.01 20.97 -4.34
C PHE A 143 -9.49 20.95 -4.48
N PRO A 144 -8.92 21.65 -5.48
CA PRO A 144 -7.47 21.82 -5.57
C PRO A 144 -6.96 22.65 -4.40
N LEU A 145 -5.76 22.32 -3.90
CA LEU A 145 -5.01 23.14 -2.96
C LEU A 145 -4.82 24.56 -3.55
N THR A 146 -5.30 25.59 -2.85
CA THR A 146 -5.04 27.01 -3.17
C THR A 146 -3.84 27.48 -2.36
N TYR A 147 -2.87 28.12 -3.02
CA TYR A 147 -1.71 28.68 -2.32
C TYR A 147 -2.14 29.98 -1.64
N ASP A 148 -1.97 30.09 -0.33
CA ASP A 148 -2.24 31.33 0.39
C ASP A 148 -0.91 32.08 0.58
N GLU A 149 -0.75 33.18 -0.17
CA GLU A 149 0.44 34.04 -0.12
C GLU A 149 0.63 34.72 1.24
N SER A 150 -0.44 34.87 2.04
CA SER A 150 -0.37 35.51 3.36
C SER A 150 0.21 34.60 4.45
N VAL A 151 0.05 33.28 4.29
CA VAL A 151 0.46 32.28 5.29
C VAL A 151 1.63 31.40 4.81
N GLY A 152 1.97 31.48 3.52
CA GLY A 152 3.16 30.81 2.96
C GLY A 152 3.01 29.28 2.81
N TYR A 153 1.77 28.76 2.78
CA TYR A 153 1.49 27.35 2.52
C TYR A 153 0.15 27.16 1.79
N TYR A 154 -0.09 25.93 1.31
CA TYR A 154 -1.30 25.59 0.57
C TYR A 154 -2.48 25.33 1.51
N ILE A 155 -3.55 26.10 1.35
CA ILE A 155 -4.80 26.00 2.10
C ILE A 155 -5.88 25.39 1.20
N SER A 156 -6.88 24.76 1.81
CA SER A 156 -8.10 24.31 1.11
C SER A 156 -9.22 25.31 1.40
N ASP A 157 -10.03 25.61 0.40
CA ASP A 157 -11.05 26.67 0.44
C ASP A 157 -12.04 26.52 1.64
N PRO A 158 -12.15 27.50 2.56
CA PRO A 158 -12.85 27.35 3.83
C PRO A 158 -14.37 27.12 3.71
N TYR A 159 -15.04 27.66 2.69
CA TYR A 159 -16.50 27.56 2.52
C TYR A 159 -16.99 26.14 2.22
N TYR A 160 -16.14 25.32 1.57
CA TYR A 160 -16.45 23.93 1.24
C TYR A 160 -15.77 22.92 2.18
N LEU A 161 -15.00 23.41 3.16
CA LEU A 161 -14.06 22.61 3.94
C LEU A 161 -14.73 21.68 4.96
N GLN A 162 -15.82 22.12 5.61
CA GLN A 162 -16.28 21.47 6.84
C GLN A 162 -17.17 20.24 6.58
N ASN A 163 -18.22 20.36 5.77
CA ASN A 163 -19.12 19.24 5.47
C ASN A 163 -18.46 18.18 4.56
N TYR A 164 -17.62 18.61 3.59
CA TYR A 164 -17.00 17.69 2.65
C TYR A 164 -15.82 16.93 3.26
N ARG A 165 -14.91 17.58 4.04
CA ARG A 165 -13.85 16.83 4.73
C ARG A 165 -14.41 15.81 5.71
N TYR A 166 -15.52 16.14 6.37
CA TYR A 166 -16.20 15.21 7.26
C TYR A 166 -16.74 13.98 6.51
N ASN A 167 -17.49 14.17 5.42
CA ASN A 167 -18.05 13.07 4.65
C ASN A 167 -16.98 12.24 3.93
N PHE A 168 -15.97 12.90 3.36
CA PHE A 168 -14.86 12.24 2.69
C PHE A 168 -13.97 11.46 3.66
N GLY A 169 -13.63 12.06 4.80
CA GLY A 169 -12.89 11.39 5.86
C GLY A 169 -13.63 10.16 6.40
N ARG A 170 -14.95 10.27 6.59
CA ARG A 170 -15.80 9.13 6.96
C ARG A 170 -15.78 8.03 5.91
N TYR A 171 -15.91 8.38 4.63
CA TYR A 171 -15.83 7.41 3.54
C TYR A 171 -14.48 6.65 3.55
N LEU A 172 -13.36 7.37 3.60
CA LEU A 172 -12.03 6.75 3.65
C LEU A 172 -11.88 5.85 4.88
N TRP A 173 -12.42 6.29 6.02
CA TRP A 173 -12.41 5.52 7.26
C TRP A 173 -13.19 4.20 7.11
N TYR A 174 -14.39 4.23 6.51
CA TYR A 174 -15.15 3.01 6.23
C TYR A 174 -14.39 2.06 5.29
N CYS A 175 -13.78 2.58 4.22
CA CYS A 175 -12.92 1.77 3.34
C CYS A 175 -11.77 1.12 4.12
N CYS A 176 -11.06 1.88 4.95
CA CYS A 176 -9.96 1.37 5.76
C CYS A 176 -10.42 0.27 6.72
N MET A 177 -11.57 0.43 7.37
CA MET A 177 -12.14 -0.59 8.24
C MET A 177 -12.50 -1.87 7.49
N ILE A 178 -13.11 -1.75 6.31
CA ILE A 178 -13.40 -2.90 5.44
C ILE A 178 -12.11 -3.62 5.05
N TYR A 179 -11.09 -2.89 4.60
CA TYR A 179 -9.81 -3.48 4.24
C TYR A 179 -9.12 -4.15 5.42
N LEU A 180 -9.14 -3.51 6.60
CA LEU A 180 -8.57 -4.08 7.82
C LEU A 180 -9.26 -5.42 8.16
N LEU A 181 -10.60 -5.48 8.11
CA LEU A 181 -11.34 -6.72 8.35
C LEU A 181 -11.00 -7.80 7.32
N VAL A 182 -10.93 -7.47 6.04
CA VAL A 182 -10.59 -8.44 4.97
C VAL A 182 -9.15 -8.94 5.12
N ILE A 183 -8.19 -8.05 5.38
CA ILE A 183 -6.78 -8.41 5.52
C ILE A 183 -6.57 -9.29 6.76
N THR A 184 -7.18 -8.92 7.89
CA THR A 184 -7.07 -9.69 9.15
C THR A 184 -7.71 -11.06 9.02
N THR A 185 -8.92 -11.17 8.45
CA THR A 185 -9.58 -12.46 8.24
C THR A 185 -8.77 -13.37 7.32
N LEU A 186 -8.32 -12.89 6.16
CA LEU A 186 -7.45 -13.66 5.26
C LEU A 186 -6.13 -14.04 5.93
N GLY A 187 -5.54 -13.15 6.72
CA GLY A 187 -4.33 -13.39 7.49
C GLY A 187 -4.50 -14.53 8.50
N LEU A 188 -5.58 -14.49 9.30
CA LEU A 188 -5.91 -15.52 10.27
C LEU A 188 -6.19 -16.87 9.60
N LEU A 189 -6.96 -16.89 8.51
CA LEU A 189 -7.23 -18.12 7.74
C LEU A 189 -5.96 -18.74 7.17
N THR A 190 -5.04 -17.90 6.68
CA THR A 190 -3.73 -18.33 6.18
C THR A 190 -2.91 -18.94 7.31
N LEU A 191 -2.84 -18.30 8.47
CA LEU A 191 -2.13 -18.82 9.65
C LEU A 191 -2.73 -20.13 10.17
N TYR A 192 -4.06 -20.23 10.23
CA TYR A 192 -4.76 -21.45 10.66
C TYR A 192 -4.42 -22.63 9.75
N LYS A 193 -4.55 -22.46 8.43
CA LYS A 193 -4.22 -23.54 7.46
C LYS A 193 -2.74 -23.90 7.48
N LEU A 194 -1.87 -22.91 7.64
CA LEU A 194 -0.44 -23.13 7.77
C LEU A 194 -0.13 -23.99 9.00
N ARG A 195 -0.73 -23.68 10.17
CA ARG A 195 -0.60 -24.48 11.39
C ARG A 195 -1.13 -25.91 11.20
N LYS A 196 -2.32 -26.07 10.62
CA LYS A 196 -2.92 -27.40 10.35
C LYS A 196 -2.05 -28.24 9.41
N ARG A 197 -1.51 -27.64 8.35
CA ARG A 197 -0.60 -28.32 7.42
C ARG A 197 0.69 -28.78 8.09
N PHE A 198 1.23 -27.99 9.02
CA PHE A 198 2.43 -28.37 9.76
C PHE A 198 2.19 -29.44 10.82
N ALA A 199 1.02 -29.45 11.47
CA ALA A 199 0.64 -30.52 12.38
C ALA A 199 0.53 -31.89 11.68
N HIS A 200 0.20 -31.90 10.38
CA HIS A 200 0.05 -33.13 9.60
C HIS A 200 1.35 -33.60 8.90
N HIS A 201 2.33 -32.72 8.68
CA HIS A 201 3.62 -33.03 8.04
C HIS A 201 4.78 -32.97 9.04
N HIS A 202 4.75 -33.84 10.06
CA HIS A 202 5.79 -33.93 11.09
C HIS A 202 7.16 -34.46 10.58
N SER A 203 7.31 -34.81 9.29
CA SER A 203 8.47 -35.60 8.83
C SER A 203 9.29 -35.09 7.63
N SER A 204 9.01 -33.96 6.97
CA SER A 204 9.70 -33.71 5.67
C SER A 204 10.06 -32.27 5.23
N ASN A 205 9.95 -31.22 6.05
CA ASN A 205 10.43 -29.88 5.66
C ASN A 205 11.39 -29.27 6.68
N ASP A 206 12.56 -28.87 6.18
CA ASP A 206 13.69 -28.28 6.90
C ASP A 206 13.25 -27.17 7.88
N PRO A 207 13.59 -27.25 9.19
CA PRO A 207 13.20 -26.27 10.20
C PRO A 207 13.62 -24.83 9.86
N ARG A 208 14.65 -24.60 9.04
CA ARG A 208 15.07 -23.26 8.62
C ARG A 208 14.09 -22.57 7.69
N THR A 209 13.54 -23.27 6.70
CA THR A 209 12.54 -22.69 5.77
C THR A 209 11.22 -22.42 6.48
N ARG A 210 10.88 -23.23 7.50
CA ARG A 210 9.73 -23.04 8.39
C ARG A 210 9.79 -21.73 9.17
N ASP A 211 10.94 -21.43 9.79
CA ASP A 211 11.11 -20.20 10.55
C ASP A 211 11.20 -18.97 9.65
N MET A 212 11.82 -19.10 8.48
CA MET A 212 11.92 -18.00 7.52
C MET A 212 10.54 -17.61 6.99
N MET A 213 9.68 -18.55 6.60
CA MET A 213 8.32 -18.24 6.13
C MET A 213 7.44 -17.62 7.23
N LYS A 214 7.55 -18.09 8.48
CA LYS A 214 6.82 -17.48 9.61
C LYS A 214 7.27 -16.05 9.84
N ARG A 215 8.59 -15.81 9.88
CA ARG A 215 9.17 -14.47 10.08
C ARG A 215 8.79 -13.53 8.94
N VAL A 216 8.91 -13.96 7.69
CA VAL A 216 8.54 -13.13 6.52
C VAL A 216 7.03 -12.85 6.49
N THR A 217 6.19 -13.83 6.83
CA THR A 217 4.74 -13.61 6.90
C THR A 217 4.41 -12.60 7.98
N LEU A 218 4.97 -12.76 9.18
CA LEU A 218 4.79 -11.87 10.32
C LEU A 218 5.27 -10.44 10.01
N ILE A 219 6.48 -10.30 9.45
CA ILE A 219 7.04 -9.02 9.02
C ILE A 219 6.12 -8.36 7.99
N VAL A 220 5.64 -9.10 6.99
CA VAL A 220 4.72 -8.54 5.99
C VAL A 220 3.39 -8.14 6.61
N THR A 221 2.79 -8.93 7.50
CA THR A 221 1.55 -8.54 8.19
C THR A 221 1.74 -7.32 9.08
N ILE A 222 2.85 -7.24 9.83
CA ILE A 222 3.16 -6.09 10.69
C ILE A 222 3.40 -4.86 9.83
N ASN A 223 4.20 -4.98 8.75
CA ASN A 223 4.46 -3.88 7.84
C ASN A 223 3.17 -3.41 7.15
N SER A 224 2.30 -4.33 6.74
CA SER A 224 0.99 -4.02 6.17
C SER A 224 0.07 -3.29 7.16
N LEU A 225 0.06 -3.69 8.44
CA LEU A 225 -0.68 -3.00 9.50
C LEU A 225 -0.09 -1.61 9.78
N LEU A 226 1.23 -1.48 9.84
CA LEU A 226 1.91 -0.20 10.02
C LEU A 226 1.64 0.76 8.87
N THR A 227 1.67 0.29 7.61
CA THR A 227 1.33 1.13 6.44
C THR A 227 -0.14 1.54 6.38
N LEU A 228 -1.03 0.86 7.11
CA LEU A 228 -2.45 1.21 7.16
C LEU A 228 -2.76 2.18 8.31
N ILE A 229 -1.90 2.22 9.34
CA ILE A 229 -2.00 3.13 10.49
C ILE A 229 -1.25 4.46 10.26
N LEU A 230 -0.15 4.45 9.47
CA LEU A 230 0.69 5.62 9.16
C LEU A 230 0.24 6.40 7.92
#